data_AF-A0A2E6NKE9-F1
#
_entry.id   AF-A0A2E6NKE9-F1
#
_cell.length_a   1.000
_cell.length_b   1.000
_cell.length_c   1.000
_cell.angle_alpha   90.00
_cell.angle_beta   90.00
_cell.angle_gamma   90.00
#
_symmetry.space_group_name_H-M   'P 1'
#
loop_
_entity.id
_entity.type
_entity.pdbx_description
1 polymer ?
#
loop_
_entity_poly.entity_id
_entity_poly.type
_entity_poly.pdbx_seq_one_letter_code
_entity_poly.pdbx_strand_id
1 'polypeptide(L)'
;GAETVELTIRRTRPEPMVITLPVGTYFETPGRASDLIALRDGVVVLLEDGPEVWRVLARNVQATLPAPGPQDEFEIQSADGRVGMRDVMWLYQGMNLQPEIEPLIQQLSLSIASGNPGYAELAELASRTPYAPEEIVGLAVAYTDSSGTDVTTKRIWAERDRFVPALTDPGLRRFFETR
;
A
#
# COMPACT_ATOMS: atom_id res chain seq x y z
N GLY A 1 -5.39 -7.68 3.45
CA GLY A 1 -5.13 -7.06 4.77
C GLY A 1 -6.37 -6.29 5.18
N ALA A 2 -6.43 -5.75 6.40
CA ALA A 2 -7.56 -4.91 6.81
C ALA A 2 -7.72 -3.76 5.79
N GLU A 3 -8.92 -3.61 5.22
CA GLU A 3 -9.25 -2.52 4.30
C GLU A 3 -9.73 -1.28 5.06
N THR A 4 -9.96 -1.41 6.36
CA THR A 4 -10.45 -0.36 7.25
C THR A 4 -9.83 -0.54 8.62
N VAL A 5 -9.37 0.55 9.22
CA VAL A 5 -8.87 0.61 10.59
C VAL A 5 -9.70 1.62 11.38
N GLU A 6 -10.09 1.23 12.58
CA GLU A 6 -10.81 2.10 13.52
C GLU A 6 -9.78 2.77 14.43
N LEU A 7 -9.62 4.08 14.28
CA LEU A 7 -8.79 4.91 15.13
C LEU A 7 -9.66 5.53 16.21
N THR A 8 -9.22 5.45 17.46
CA THR A 8 -9.81 6.24 18.54
C THR A 8 -9.06 7.55 18.65
N ILE A 9 -9.73 8.65 18.35
CA ILE A 9 -9.15 9.99 18.35
C ILE A 9 -9.81 10.86 19.41
N ARG A 10 -9.04 11.78 19.99
CA ARG A 10 -9.54 12.71 21.02
C ARG A 10 -8.89 14.06 20.82
N ARG A 11 -9.70 15.11 20.86
CA ARG A 11 -9.20 16.49 20.84
C ARG A 11 -8.42 16.80 22.12
N THR A 12 -7.31 17.50 21.99
CA THR A 12 -6.50 17.96 23.12
C THR A 12 -6.84 19.39 23.55
N ARG A 13 -7.80 20.02 22.87
CA ARG A 13 -8.23 21.41 23.06
C ARG A 13 -9.76 21.50 23.03
N PRO A 14 -10.36 22.48 23.73
CA PRO A 14 -11.83 22.61 23.85
C PRO A 14 -12.51 23.21 22.61
N GLU A 15 -11.77 23.77 21.65
CA GLU A 15 -12.33 24.26 20.40
C GLU A 15 -12.69 23.10 19.43
N PRO A 16 -13.69 23.27 18.55
CA PRO A 16 -13.92 22.35 17.44
C PRO A 16 -12.69 22.19 16.56
N MET A 17 -12.38 20.96 16.14
CA MET A 17 -11.23 20.67 15.28
C MET A 17 -11.67 19.90 14.05
N VAL A 18 -11.16 20.30 12.88
CA VAL A 18 -11.26 19.50 11.65
C VAL A 18 -9.91 18.83 11.44
N ILE A 19 -9.91 17.50 11.38
CA ILE A 19 -8.74 16.70 11.07
C ILE A 19 -8.92 16.18 9.64
N THR A 20 -7.98 16.54 8.78
CA THR A 20 -7.87 15.99 7.42
C THR A 20 -6.70 15.03 7.37
N LEU A 21 -6.86 13.94 6.64
CA LEU A 21 -5.85 12.92 6.44
C LEU A 21 -5.70 12.65 4.95
N PRO A 22 -4.64 13.19 4.32
CA PRO A 22 -4.37 12.92 2.92
C PRO A 22 -4.13 11.43 2.65
N VAL A 23 -4.46 10.97 1.46
CA VAL A 23 -4.01 9.68 0.94
C VAL A 23 -2.49 9.55 1.09
N GLY A 24 -2.03 8.35 1.44
CA GLY A 24 -0.62 8.10 1.72
C GLY A 24 -0.15 8.53 3.11
N THR A 25 -1.01 9.10 3.97
CA THR A 25 -0.69 9.31 5.39
C THR A 25 -0.28 7.98 6.02
N TYR A 26 0.84 7.98 6.73
CA TYR A 26 1.48 6.77 7.24
C TYR A 26 1.23 6.64 8.75
N PHE A 27 0.91 5.43 9.19
CA PHE A 27 0.71 5.10 10.59
C PHE A 27 1.78 4.11 11.00
N GLU A 28 2.78 4.61 11.71
CA GLU A 28 3.94 3.83 12.14
C GLU A 28 3.67 3.16 13.48
N THR A 29 3.91 1.86 13.55
CA THR A 29 3.80 1.08 14.78
C THR A 29 5.15 1.01 15.50
N PRO A 30 5.17 0.69 16.81
CA PRO A 30 6.42 0.43 17.55
C PRO A 30 7.17 -0.85 17.15
N GLY A 31 6.78 -1.52 16.04
CA GLY A 31 7.55 -2.62 15.42
C GLY A 31 7.07 -4.05 15.69
N ARG A 32 5.88 -4.25 16.29
CA ARG A 32 5.28 -5.59 16.46
C ARG A 32 4.16 -5.93 15.48
N ALA A 33 3.53 -4.91 14.92
CA ALA A 33 2.49 -5.04 13.91
C ALA A 33 2.95 -4.41 12.60
N SER A 34 2.20 -4.64 11.53
CA SER A 34 2.41 -3.91 10.28
C SER A 34 2.06 -2.45 10.48
N ASP A 35 2.88 -1.57 9.95
CA ASP A 35 2.49 -0.18 9.72
C ASP A 35 1.32 -0.12 8.75
N LEU A 36 0.63 1.02 8.73
CA LEU A 36 -0.48 1.24 7.82
C LEU A 36 -0.21 2.46 6.94
N ILE A 37 -0.86 2.47 5.79
CA ILE A 37 -0.92 3.63 4.91
C ILE A 37 -2.35 3.90 4.48
N ALA A 38 -2.75 5.17 4.52
CA ALA A 38 -4.08 5.62 4.13
C ALA A 38 -4.31 5.39 2.64
N LEU A 39 -5.41 4.71 2.31
CA LEU A 39 -5.84 4.46 0.94
C LEU A 39 -6.50 5.67 0.31
N ARG A 40 -7.15 6.55 1.09
CA ARG A 40 -7.90 7.71 0.58
C ARG A 40 -7.76 8.90 1.50
N ASP A 41 -8.15 10.06 0.97
CA ASP A 41 -8.38 11.23 1.80
C ASP A 41 -9.49 10.96 2.82
N GLY A 42 -9.25 11.36 4.06
CA GLY A 42 -10.19 11.27 5.17
C GLY A 42 -10.42 12.64 5.80
N VAL A 43 -11.61 12.83 6.36
CA VAL A 43 -11.94 14.00 7.18
C VAL A 43 -12.78 13.56 8.37
N VAL A 44 -12.49 14.13 9.53
CA VAL A 44 -13.30 13.99 10.74
C VAL A 44 -13.37 15.32 11.47
N VAL A 45 -14.54 15.63 12.01
CA VAL A 45 -14.79 16.86 12.75
C VAL A 45 -15.03 16.49 14.20
N LEU A 46 -14.13 16.93 15.08
CA LEU A 46 -14.20 16.68 16.51
C LEU A 46 -14.90 17.86 17.19
N LEU A 47 -16.05 17.59 17.79
CA LEU A 47 -16.90 18.61 18.42
C LEU A 47 -16.91 18.50 19.95
N GLU A 48 -16.77 17.29 20.49
CA GLU A 48 -16.89 17.00 21.93
C GLU A 48 -15.55 16.56 22.53
N ASP A 49 -15.39 16.71 23.86
CA ASP A 49 -14.17 16.33 24.60
C ASP A 49 -13.97 14.81 24.77
N GLY A 50 -14.82 14.00 24.13
CA GLY A 50 -14.81 12.55 24.21
C GLY A 50 -13.90 11.88 23.18
N PRO A 51 -13.56 10.60 23.40
CA PRO A 51 -12.99 9.76 22.34
C PRO A 51 -14.04 9.54 21.25
N GLU A 52 -13.66 9.80 20.00
CA GLU A 52 -14.47 9.51 18.82
C GLU A 52 -13.81 8.38 18.02
N VAL A 53 -14.64 7.50 17.45
CA VAL A 53 -14.17 6.42 16.57
C VAL A 53 -14.18 6.93 15.14
N TRP A 54 -13.01 6.91 14.51
CA TRP A 54 -12.82 7.28 13.12
C TRP A 54 -12.40 6.08 12.28
N ARG A 55 -13.20 5.76 11.26
CA ARG A 55 -12.89 4.71 10.29
C ARG A 55 -12.04 5.27 9.16
N VAL A 56 -10.82 4.78 9.06
CA VAL A 56 -9.88 5.14 7.99
C VAL A 56 -9.71 3.95 7.06
N LEU A 57 -9.86 4.18 5.76
CA LEU A 57 -9.47 3.20 4.74
C LEU A 57 -7.95 3.18 4.68
N ALA A 58 -7.35 2.06 5.07
CA ALA A 58 -5.92 1.90 5.17
C ALA A 58 -5.50 0.50 4.71
N ARG A 59 -4.20 0.32 4.49
CA ARG A 59 -3.61 -0.96 4.11
C ARG A 59 -2.33 -1.21 4.88
N ASN A 60 -2.08 -2.47 5.20
CA ASN A 60 -0.82 -2.93 5.78
C ASN A 60 0.35 -2.64 4.83
N VAL A 61 1.42 -2.05 5.34
CA VAL A 61 2.64 -1.80 4.58
C VAL A 61 3.45 -3.09 4.46
N GLN A 62 3.71 -3.77 5.59
CA GLN A 62 4.46 -5.02 5.60
C GLN A 62 3.51 -6.21 5.48
N ALA A 63 3.55 -6.90 4.34
CA ALA A 63 2.67 -8.04 4.05
C ALA A 63 2.87 -9.26 4.97
N THR A 64 4.04 -9.36 5.60
CA THR A 64 4.44 -10.49 6.47
C THR A 64 4.18 -10.24 7.95
N LEU A 65 3.96 -8.99 8.36
CA LEU A 65 3.63 -8.64 9.74
C LEU A 65 2.12 -8.75 9.98
N PRO A 66 1.69 -9.10 11.20
CA PRO A 66 0.27 -9.12 11.53
C PRO A 66 -0.33 -7.72 11.39
N ALA A 67 -1.62 -7.66 11.03
CA ALA A 67 -2.35 -6.40 11.10
C ALA A 67 -2.39 -5.88 12.54
N PRO A 68 -2.31 -4.56 12.77
CA PRO A 68 -2.47 -3.98 14.10
C PRO A 68 -3.80 -4.36 14.75
N GLY A 69 -3.76 -4.61 16.05
CA GLY A 69 -4.91 -4.86 16.90
C GLY A 69 -5.31 -3.64 17.76
N PRO A 70 -6.37 -3.75 18.58
CA PRO A 70 -6.91 -2.64 19.36
C PRO A 70 -5.98 -2.04 20.43
N GLN A 71 -4.88 -2.72 20.75
CA GLN A 71 -3.90 -2.27 21.74
C GLN A 71 -2.64 -1.67 21.09
N ASP A 72 -2.55 -1.71 19.76
CA ASP A 72 -1.44 -1.10 19.05
C ASP A 72 -1.66 0.41 18.94
N GLU A 73 -0.59 1.14 19.22
CA GLU A 73 -0.53 2.59 19.07
C GLU A 73 0.16 2.94 17.75
N PHE A 74 -0.20 4.09 17.20
CA PHE A 74 0.41 4.60 15.98
C PHE A 74 0.98 5.99 16.17
N GLU A 75 2.16 6.21 15.62
CA GLU A 75 2.63 7.55 15.29
C GLU A 75 2.15 7.91 13.88
N ILE A 76 1.41 9.01 13.75
CA ILE A 76 0.93 9.48 12.45
C ILE A 76 2.02 10.33 11.80
N GLN A 77 2.55 9.86 10.68
CA GLN A 77 3.55 10.54 9.88
C GLN A 77 2.90 11.18 8.65
N SER A 78 3.41 12.34 8.25
CA SER A 78 2.98 13.02 7.03
C SER A 78 3.19 12.13 5.80
N ALA A 79 2.27 12.20 4.85
CA ALA A 79 2.37 11.51 3.56
C ALA A 79 3.67 11.86 2.81
N ASP A 80 4.18 13.08 2.99
CA ASP A 80 5.44 13.54 2.38
C ASP A 80 6.67 12.85 2.97
N GLY A 81 6.57 12.26 4.16
CA GLY A 81 7.64 11.47 4.77
C GLY A 81 7.88 10.13 4.05
N ARG A 82 6.92 9.67 3.24
CA ARG A 82 6.93 8.36 2.57
C ARG A 82 6.50 8.45 1.10
N VAL A 83 7.09 9.41 0.36
CA VAL A 83 6.75 9.76 -1.04
C VAL A 83 6.46 8.56 -1.95
N GLY A 84 7.38 7.58 -2.03
CA GLY A 84 7.18 6.43 -2.93
C GLY A 84 5.93 5.61 -2.61
N MET A 85 5.61 5.40 -1.32
CA MET A 85 4.39 4.69 -0.93
C MET A 85 3.14 5.57 -1.12
N ARG A 86 3.23 6.87 -0.80
CA ARG A 86 2.16 7.84 -1.05
C ARG A 86 1.77 7.84 -2.52
N ASP A 87 2.74 7.91 -3.42
CA ASP A 87 2.50 8.01 -4.86
C ASP A 87 1.89 6.71 -5.42
N VAL A 88 2.25 5.55 -4.86
CA VAL A 88 1.54 4.29 -5.15
C VAL A 88 0.07 4.40 -4.74
N MET A 89 -0.25 4.87 -3.53
CA MET A 89 -1.65 5.03 -3.09
C MET A 89 -2.40 6.06 -3.93
N TRP A 90 -1.74 7.14 -4.32
CA TRP A 90 -2.29 8.15 -5.21
C TRP A 90 -2.63 7.58 -6.60
N LEU A 91 -1.71 6.82 -7.21
CA LEU A 91 -1.93 6.18 -8.51
C LEU A 91 -3.23 5.37 -8.50
N TYR A 92 -3.43 4.54 -7.47
CA TYR A 92 -4.59 3.68 -7.38
C TYR A 92 -5.92 4.41 -7.15
N GLN A 93 -5.95 5.69 -6.77
CA GLN A 93 -7.21 6.46 -6.70
C GLN A 93 -7.89 6.61 -8.07
N GLY A 94 -7.10 6.68 -9.14
CA GLY A 94 -7.59 6.89 -10.50
C GLY A 94 -7.72 5.60 -11.31
N MET A 95 -7.39 4.45 -10.74
CA MET A 95 -7.37 3.17 -11.43
C MET A 95 -8.70 2.44 -11.28
N ASN A 96 -9.07 1.69 -12.33
CA ASN A 96 -10.21 0.78 -12.30
C ASN A 96 -9.71 -0.63 -12.61
N LEU A 97 -9.12 -1.27 -11.58
CA LEU A 97 -8.70 -2.66 -11.65
C LEU A 97 -9.87 -3.58 -11.30
N GLN A 98 -9.76 -4.87 -11.66
CA GLN A 98 -10.75 -5.85 -11.22
C GLN A 98 -10.75 -5.90 -9.68
N PRO A 99 -11.90 -5.73 -9.00
CA PRO A 99 -11.96 -5.66 -7.54
C PRO A 99 -11.32 -6.87 -6.84
N GLU A 100 -11.32 -8.04 -7.49
CA GLU A 100 -10.79 -9.29 -6.95
C GLU A 100 -9.26 -9.31 -6.85
N ILE A 101 -8.55 -8.57 -7.71
CA ILE A 101 -7.07 -8.54 -7.77
C ILE A 101 -6.48 -7.21 -7.33
N GLU A 102 -7.27 -6.13 -7.36
CA GLU A 102 -6.82 -4.80 -7.01
C GLU A 102 -6.15 -4.76 -5.63
N PRO A 103 -6.75 -5.32 -4.55
CA PRO A 103 -6.13 -5.29 -3.24
C PRO A 103 -4.77 -6.00 -3.18
N LEU A 104 -4.59 -7.05 -3.98
CA LEU A 104 -3.34 -7.80 -4.02
C LEU A 104 -2.26 -7.03 -4.79
N ILE A 105 -2.58 -6.51 -5.98
CA ILE A 105 -1.65 -5.72 -6.78
C ILE A 105 -1.22 -4.48 -5.98
N GLN A 106 -2.15 -3.79 -5.31
CA GLN A 106 -1.82 -2.69 -4.38
C GLN A 106 -0.84 -3.11 -3.28
N GLN A 107 -1.05 -4.27 -2.65
CA GLN A 107 -0.17 -4.78 -1.59
C GLN A 107 1.24 -5.09 -2.10
N LEU A 108 1.36 -5.71 -3.28
CA LEU A 108 2.64 -6.02 -3.89
C LEU A 108 3.36 -4.73 -4.29
N SER A 109 2.66 -3.76 -4.88
CA SER A 109 3.23 -2.46 -5.25
C SER A 109 3.76 -1.70 -4.04
N LEU A 110 3.01 -1.69 -2.93
CA LEU A 110 3.49 -1.14 -1.65
C LEU A 110 4.73 -1.87 -1.13
N SER A 111 4.79 -3.20 -1.26
CA SER A 111 5.95 -3.98 -0.84
C SER A 111 7.21 -3.64 -1.66
N ILE A 112 7.05 -3.41 -2.97
CA ILE A 112 8.14 -2.99 -3.85
C ILE A 112 8.59 -1.55 -3.53
N ALA A 113 7.64 -0.64 -3.30
CA ALA A 113 7.94 0.76 -2.98
C ALA A 113 8.63 0.92 -1.62
N SER A 114 8.13 0.24 -0.59
CA SER A 114 8.63 0.30 0.79
C SER A 114 9.93 -0.47 1.03
N GLY A 115 10.18 -1.51 0.24
CA GLY A 115 11.26 -2.46 0.48
C GLY A 115 12.05 -2.81 -0.77
N ASN A 116 12.62 -4.02 -0.76
CA ASN A 116 13.37 -4.58 -1.88
C ASN A 116 13.07 -6.09 -2.09
N PRO A 117 11.80 -6.49 -2.19
CA PRO A 117 11.42 -7.90 -2.28
C PRO A 117 11.93 -8.54 -3.58
N GLY A 118 12.26 -9.83 -3.51
CA GLY A 118 12.58 -10.65 -4.69
C GLY A 118 11.34 -11.30 -5.31
N TYR A 119 11.52 -12.01 -6.43
CA TYR A 119 10.40 -12.66 -7.13
C TYR A 119 9.69 -13.69 -6.25
N ALA A 120 10.43 -14.53 -5.54
CA ALA A 120 9.86 -15.61 -4.72
C ALA A 120 8.89 -15.09 -3.64
N GLU A 121 9.26 -14.00 -2.96
CA GLU A 121 8.45 -13.38 -1.90
C GLU A 121 7.14 -12.80 -2.46
N LEU A 122 7.22 -12.12 -3.62
CA LEU A 122 6.04 -11.55 -4.27
C LEU A 122 5.15 -12.64 -4.90
N ALA A 123 5.75 -13.67 -5.49
CA ALA A 123 5.03 -14.80 -6.10
C ALA A 123 4.27 -15.62 -5.06
N GLU A 124 4.82 -15.82 -3.86
CA GLU A 124 4.13 -16.48 -2.75
C GLU A 124 2.84 -15.72 -2.36
N LEU A 125 2.93 -14.39 -2.26
CA LEU A 125 1.77 -13.54 -1.99
C LEU A 125 0.78 -13.56 -3.16
N ALA A 126 1.28 -13.53 -4.40
CA ALA A 126 0.47 -13.53 -5.61
C ALA A 126 -0.32 -14.85 -5.81
N SER A 127 0.25 -15.97 -5.36
CA SER A 127 -0.33 -17.32 -5.45
C SER A 127 -1.61 -17.52 -4.62
N ARG A 128 -2.05 -16.49 -3.88
CA ARG A 128 -3.31 -16.48 -3.12
C ARG A 128 -4.55 -16.26 -4.00
N THR A 129 -4.36 -16.09 -5.32
CA THR A 129 -5.43 -15.86 -6.30
C THR A 129 -5.39 -16.93 -7.39
N PRO A 130 -6.48 -17.12 -8.16
CA PRO A 130 -6.48 -18.07 -9.27
C PRO A 130 -5.66 -17.61 -10.50
N TYR A 131 -5.09 -16.41 -10.47
CA TYR A 131 -4.31 -15.86 -11.58
C TYR A 131 -2.86 -16.32 -11.52
N ALA A 132 -2.17 -16.32 -12.67
CA ALA A 132 -0.75 -16.63 -12.73
C ALA A 132 0.06 -15.65 -11.86
N PRO A 133 0.90 -16.13 -10.92
CA PRO A 133 1.71 -15.25 -10.08
C PRO A 133 2.56 -14.26 -10.88
N GLU A 134 3.08 -14.69 -12.03
CA GLU A 134 3.90 -13.88 -12.92
C GLU A 134 3.15 -12.65 -13.44
N GLU A 135 1.87 -12.79 -13.81
CA GLU A 135 1.03 -11.69 -14.27
C GLU A 135 0.79 -10.68 -13.15
N ILE A 136 0.43 -11.17 -11.97
CA ILE A 136 0.14 -10.31 -10.81
C ILE A 136 1.40 -9.57 -10.36
N VAL A 137 2.55 -10.24 -10.32
CA VAL A 137 3.85 -9.62 -10.01
C VAL A 137 4.24 -8.63 -11.08
N GLY A 138 4.10 -8.98 -12.36
CA GLY A 138 4.42 -8.09 -13.48
C GLY A 138 3.61 -6.80 -13.41
N LEU A 139 2.29 -6.91 -13.20
CA LEU A 139 1.41 -5.75 -13.02
C LEU A 139 1.83 -4.89 -11.82
N ALA A 140 2.15 -5.50 -10.69
CA ALA A 140 2.59 -4.75 -9.51
C ALA A 140 3.89 -3.98 -9.77
N VAL A 141 4.87 -4.57 -10.47
CA VAL A 141 6.10 -3.87 -10.86
C VAL A 141 5.79 -2.71 -11.81
N ALA A 142 4.95 -2.93 -12.83
CA ALA A 142 4.57 -1.89 -13.79
C ALA A 142 3.84 -0.71 -13.14
N TYR A 143 2.93 -0.97 -12.19
CA TYR A 143 2.23 0.08 -11.46
C TYR A 143 3.11 0.77 -10.42
N THR A 144 4.00 0.04 -9.75
CA THR A 144 4.98 0.66 -8.85
C THR A 144 5.86 1.63 -9.63
N ASP A 145 6.30 1.23 -10.81
CA ASP A 145 7.06 2.11 -11.68
C ASP A 145 6.25 3.33 -12.16
N SER A 146 5.01 3.10 -12.59
CA SER A 146 4.11 4.17 -13.05
C SER A 146 3.79 5.19 -11.95
N SER A 147 3.94 4.82 -10.67
CA SER A 147 3.82 5.74 -9.54
C SER A 147 5.02 6.69 -9.40
N GLY A 148 6.11 6.47 -10.15
CA GLY A 148 7.34 7.25 -10.08
C GLY A 148 8.44 6.59 -9.24
N THR A 149 8.21 5.39 -8.70
CA THR A 149 9.26 4.61 -8.02
C THR A 149 10.17 3.95 -9.05
N ASP A 150 11.47 4.22 -9.04
CA ASP A 150 12.42 3.56 -9.96
C ASP A 150 12.61 2.08 -9.61
N VAL A 151 11.86 1.21 -10.29
CA VAL A 151 11.94 -0.24 -10.09
C VAL A 151 13.23 -0.85 -10.61
N THR A 152 13.96 -0.17 -11.51
CA THR A 152 15.18 -0.72 -12.12
C THR A 152 16.32 -0.94 -11.11
N THR A 153 16.26 -0.20 -10.00
CA THR A 153 17.17 -0.33 -8.86
C THR A 153 16.77 -1.43 -7.87
N LYS A 154 15.60 -2.05 -8.05
CA LYS A 154 15.04 -3.04 -7.12
C LYS A 154 15.43 -4.47 -7.49
N ARG A 155 15.45 -5.34 -6.49
CA ARG A 155 15.76 -6.77 -6.61
C ARG A 155 14.78 -7.47 -7.55
N ILE A 156 13.49 -7.14 -7.48
CA ILE A 156 12.49 -7.72 -8.38
C ILE A 156 12.82 -7.48 -9.86
N TRP A 157 13.40 -6.33 -10.20
CA TRP A 157 13.81 -6.02 -11.56
C TRP A 157 15.06 -6.80 -12.00
N ALA A 158 16.02 -6.97 -11.10
CA ALA A 158 17.19 -7.81 -11.35
C ALA A 158 16.79 -9.29 -11.56
N GLU A 159 15.69 -9.73 -10.96
CA GLU A 159 15.14 -11.08 -11.08
C GLU A 159 14.10 -11.23 -12.22
N ARG A 160 13.94 -10.24 -13.11
CA ARG A 160 12.87 -10.23 -14.12
C ARG A 160 12.86 -11.42 -15.07
N ASP A 161 14.03 -11.98 -15.38
CA ASP A 161 14.15 -13.18 -16.23
C ASP A 161 13.46 -14.42 -15.63
N ARG A 162 13.12 -14.40 -14.34
CA ARG A 162 12.36 -15.48 -13.67
C ARG A 162 10.87 -15.49 -14.00
N PHE A 163 10.29 -14.35 -14.39
CA PHE A 163 8.84 -14.23 -14.58
C PHE A 163 8.44 -13.61 -15.92
N VAL A 164 9.26 -12.72 -16.51
CA VAL A 164 8.97 -12.07 -17.79
C VAL A 164 8.69 -13.06 -18.93
N PRO A 165 9.42 -14.19 -19.07
CA PRO A 165 9.14 -15.17 -20.13
C PRO A 165 7.75 -15.81 -20.04
N ALA A 166 7.15 -15.84 -18.86
CA ALA A 166 5.85 -16.46 -18.60
C ALA A 166 4.68 -15.45 -18.68
N LEU A 167 4.95 -14.15 -18.82
CA LEU A 167 3.92 -13.14 -19.05
C LEU A 167 3.20 -13.41 -20.37
N THR A 168 1.88 -13.47 -20.34
CA THR A 168 1.00 -13.64 -21.50
C THR A 168 0.53 -12.32 -22.07
N ASP A 169 0.42 -11.26 -21.25
CA ASP A 169 0.06 -9.92 -21.74
C ASP A 169 1.22 -9.28 -22.54
N PRO A 170 1.02 -8.99 -23.84
CA PRO A 170 2.09 -8.43 -24.68
C PRO A 170 2.51 -7.01 -24.29
N GLY A 171 1.58 -6.20 -23.76
CA GLY A 171 1.85 -4.84 -23.34
C GLY A 171 2.73 -4.82 -22.09
N LEU A 172 2.39 -5.68 -21.13
CA LEU A 172 3.16 -5.89 -19.92
C LEU A 172 4.54 -6.47 -20.22
N ARG A 173 4.64 -7.46 -21.11
CA ARG A 173 5.94 -7.97 -21.54
C ARG A 173 6.82 -6.87 -22.16
N ARG A 174 6.24 -6.06 -23.06
CA ARG A 174 6.95 -4.95 -23.71
C ARG A 174 7.49 -3.92 -22.72
N PHE A 175 6.77 -3.66 -21.63
CA PHE A 175 7.25 -2.77 -20.56
C PHE A 175 8.60 -3.25 -19.99
N PHE A 176 8.82 -4.55 -19.82
CA PHE A 176 10.08 -5.10 -19.32
C PHE A 176 11.19 -5.18 -20.37
N GLU A 177 10.84 -5.26 -21.65
CA GLU A 177 11.81 -5.37 -22.76
C GLU A 177 12.38 -4.03 -23.21
N THR A 178 11.63 -2.93 -22.99
CA THR A 178 11.94 -1.61 -23.55
C THR A 178 12.55 -0.63 -22.56
N ARG A 179 12.75 -1.06 -21.32
CA ARG A 179 13.20 -0.22 -20.21
C ARG A 179 14.59 -0.60 -19.71
#